data_AF-A0A6J4II04-F1
#
_entry.id   AF-A0A6J4II04-F1
#
_cell.length_a   1.000
_cell.length_b   1.000
_cell.length_c   1.000
_cell.angle_alpha   90.00
_cell.angle_beta   90.00
_cell.angle_gamma   90.00
#
_symmetry.space_group_name_H-M   'P 1'
#
loop_
_entity.id
_entity.type
_entity.pdbx_description
1 polymer ?
#
loop_
_entity_poly.entity_id
_entity_poly.type
_entity_poly.pdbx_seq_one_letter_code
_entity_poly.pdbx_strand_id
1 'polypeptide(L)'
;MKSYDPGTGQGVLLRDLDRTEYDLAPGALEGSVFRMLRQGQRVVFDLDASGRASGLRLGSEVDMGTPGYSAEGVRIPAVEQG
;
A
#
# COMPACT_ATOMS: atom_id res chain seq x y z
N MET A 1 9.53 -0.88 -0.13
CA MET A 1 9.66 -2.30 0.25
C MET A 1 11.05 -2.79 -0.15
N LYS A 2 11.90 -3.17 0.81
CA LYS A 2 13.28 -3.60 0.52
C LYS A 2 13.37 -5.09 0.20
N SER A 3 12.70 -5.95 0.96
CA SER A 3 12.64 -7.40 0.73
C SER A 3 11.42 -8.02 1.40
N TYR A 4 10.76 -8.98 0.76
CA TYR A 4 9.62 -9.73 1.29
C TYR A 4 9.76 -11.22 0.96
N ASP A 5 9.60 -12.08 1.94
CA ASP A 5 9.44 -13.52 1.75
C ASP A 5 7.95 -13.90 1.91
N PRO A 6 7.26 -14.30 0.82
CA PRO A 6 5.87 -14.69 0.88
C PRO A 6 5.62 -16.03 1.60
N GLY A 7 6.63 -16.88 1.75
CA GLY A 7 6.51 -18.15 2.46
C GLY A 7 6.43 -17.99 3.98
N THR A 8 7.11 -16.97 4.50
CA THR A 8 7.17 -16.67 5.95
C THR A 8 6.39 -15.41 6.34
N GLY A 9 6.06 -14.55 5.37
CA GLY A 9 5.47 -13.23 5.62
C GLY A 9 6.46 -12.23 6.21
N GLN A 10 7.75 -12.59 6.30
CA GLN A 10 8.79 -11.70 6.81
C GLN A 10 9.26 -10.73 5.72
N GLY A 11 9.76 -9.59 6.15
CA GLY A 11 10.33 -8.62 5.23
C GLY A 11 10.83 -7.37 5.93
N VAL A 12 11.48 -6.53 5.14
CA VAL A 12 12.12 -5.30 5.60
C VAL A 12 11.61 -4.12 4.78
N LEU A 13 11.21 -3.05 5.46
CA LEU A 13 10.93 -1.75 4.88
C LEU A 13 12.13 -0.84 5.05
N LEU A 14 12.45 -0.10 3.99
CA LEU A 14 13.42 0.98 4.03
C LEU A 14 12.63 2.28 4.00
N ARG A 15 12.83 3.14 5.00
CA ARG A 15 12.21 4.47 5.04
C ARG A 15 12.95 5.41 4.09
N ASP A 16 12.20 6.16 3.30
CA ASP A 16 12.72 7.04 2.26
C ASP A 16 13.60 8.19 2.80
N LEU A 17 13.19 8.79 3.93
CA LEU A 17 13.80 9.99 4.50
C LEU A 17 15.22 9.77 5.04
N ASP A 18 15.38 8.71 5.82
CA ASP A 18 16.56 8.48 6.65
C ASP A 18 17.25 7.13 6.34
N ARG A 19 16.72 6.36 5.38
CA ARG A 19 17.16 5.00 5.04
C ARG A 19 17.17 4.05 6.25
N THR A 20 16.37 4.32 7.28
CA THR A 20 16.20 3.41 8.41
C THR A 20 15.45 2.16 7.96
N GLU A 21 15.89 1.01 8.45
CA GLU A 21 15.27 -0.27 8.18
C GLU A 21 14.32 -0.66 9.31
N TYR A 22 13.15 -1.17 8.92
CA TYR A 22 12.12 -1.66 9.83
C TYR A 22 11.71 -3.06 9.42
N ASP A 23 11.76 -4.00 10.36
CA ASP A 23 11.19 -5.33 10.15
C ASP A 23 9.66 -5.25 10.06
N LEU A 24 9.06 -6.11 9.23
CA LEU A 24 7.61 -6.29 9.24
C LEU A 24 7.17 -6.97 10.53
N ALA A 25 6.12 -6.44 11.13
CA ALA A 25 5.42 -7.10 12.21
C ALA A 25 4.75 -8.40 11.67
N PRO A 26 4.65 -9.45 12.49
CA PRO A 26 3.76 -10.59 12.23
C PRO A 26 2.35 -10.06 11.98
N GLY A 27 1.72 -10.49 10.88
CA GLY A 27 0.39 -10.01 10.53
C GLY A 27 0.34 -8.56 10.05
N ALA A 28 1.45 -7.95 9.61
CA ALA A 28 1.47 -6.56 9.14
C ALA A 28 0.54 -6.29 7.92
N LEU A 29 0.11 -7.34 7.23
CA LEU A 29 -0.87 -7.30 6.14
C LEU A 29 -2.32 -7.51 6.60
N GLU A 30 -2.55 -7.87 7.85
CA GLU A 30 -3.89 -8.08 8.40
C GLU A 30 -4.66 -6.75 8.39
N GLY A 31 -5.87 -6.76 7.83
CA GLY A 31 -6.66 -5.54 7.61
C GLY A 31 -6.15 -4.64 6.47
N SER A 32 -5.04 -5.00 5.81
CA SER A 32 -4.56 -4.30 4.61
C SER A 32 -5.25 -4.81 3.33
N VAL A 33 -5.27 -3.96 2.31
CA VAL A 33 -5.61 -4.38 0.93
C VAL A 33 -4.55 -5.29 0.32
N PHE A 34 -3.31 -5.24 0.84
CA PHE A 34 -2.21 -6.03 0.30
C PHE A 34 -2.36 -7.50 0.69
N ARG A 35 -2.47 -8.36 -0.32
CA ARG A 35 -2.37 -9.82 -0.15
C ARG A 35 -0.94 -10.34 -0.29
N MET A 36 -0.09 -9.56 -0.96
CA MET A 36 1.34 -9.81 -1.15
C MET A 36 2.05 -8.45 -1.33
N LEU A 37 3.36 -8.42 -1.02
CA LEU A 37 4.22 -7.27 -1.27
C LEU A 37 5.32 -7.65 -2.25
N ARG A 38 5.60 -6.79 -3.23
CA ARG A 38 6.75 -6.95 -4.12
C ARG A 38 7.88 -6.01 -3.71
N GLN A 39 9.11 -6.46 -3.91
CA GLN A 39 10.28 -5.59 -3.78
C GLN A 39 10.13 -4.36 -4.69
N GLY A 40 10.56 -3.19 -4.20
CA GLY A 40 10.42 -1.93 -4.91
C GLY A 40 9.07 -1.23 -4.72
N GLN A 41 8.08 -1.88 -4.11
CA GLN A 41 6.78 -1.26 -3.85
C GLN A 41 6.86 -0.16 -2.78
N ARG A 42 6.30 1.02 -3.03
CA ARG A 42 6.18 2.09 -2.04
C ARG A 42 4.91 1.89 -1.23
N VAL A 43 5.03 1.91 0.09
CA VAL A 43 3.93 1.71 1.05
C VAL A 43 4.05 2.70 2.19
N VAL A 44 2.93 3.00 2.83
CA VAL A 44 2.87 3.72 4.11
C VAL A 44 2.62 2.69 5.21
N PHE A 45 3.23 2.88 6.38
CA PHE A 45 3.14 1.97 7.50
C PHE A 45 3.20 2.74 8.82
N ASP A 46 2.68 2.14 9.88
CA ASP A 46 2.86 2.59 11.26
C ASP A 46 3.90 1.70 11.95
N LEU A 47 4.38 2.12 13.13
CA LEU A 47 5.22 1.29 13.98
C LEU A 47 4.36 0.68 15.10
N ASP A 48 4.51 -0.63 15.32
CA ASP A 48 3.94 -1.33 16.47
C ASP A 48 4.70 -0.96 17.76
N ALA A 49 4.23 -1.46 18.91
CA ALA A 49 4.86 -1.20 20.21
C ALA A 49 6.30 -1.73 20.33
N SER A 50 6.72 -2.63 19.44
CA SER A 50 8.06 -3.18 19.35
C SER A 50 8.92 -2.46 18.30
N GLY A 51 8.41 -1.41 17.66
CA GLY A 51 9.10 -0.64 16.63
C GLY A 51 9.13 -1.33 15.25
N ARG A 52 8.26 -2.31 15.00
CA ARG A 52 8.16 -3.00 13.70
C ARG A 52 7.06 -2.38 12.83
N ALA A 53 7.22 -2.48 11.52
CA ALA A 53 6.24 -1.96 10.58
C ALA A 53 4.94 -2.77 10.58
N SER A 54 3.81 -2.08 10.78
CA SER A 54 2.46 -2.64 10.82
C SER A 54 1.48 -1.73 10.08
N GLY A 55 0.25 -2.20 9.85
CA GLY A 55 -0.81 -1.38 9.25
C GLY A 55 -0.49 -0.89 7.84
N LEU A 56 0.04 -1.76 6.97
CA LEU A 56 0.51 -1.35 5.64
C LEU A 56 -0.64 -0.82 4.78
N ARG A 57 -0.42 0.34 4.16
CA ARG A 57 -1.39 1.05 3.31
C ARG A 57 -0.72 1.49 2.00
N LEU A 58 -1.55 1.67 0.97
CA LEU A 58 -1.08 2.25 -0.30
C LEU A 58 -0.56 3.66 -0.03
N GLY A 59 0.69 3.93 -0.43
CA GLY A 59 1.23 5.27 -0.41
C GLY A 59 0.60 6.09 -1.53
N SER A 60 -0.44 6.85 -1.21
CA SER A 60 -1.02 7.85 -2.08
C SER A 60 -1.03 9.20 -1.38
N GLU A 61 -0.01 10.00 -1.64
CA GLU A 61 -0.23 11.42 -1.84
C GLU A 61 -0.25 11.62 -3.37
N VAL A 62 -1.46 11.72 -3.92
CA VAL A 62 -1.90 12.39 -5.18
C VAL A 62 -1.21 12.21 -6.55
N ASP A 63 0.02 11.71 -6.71
CA ASP A 63 0.74 11.73 -8.02
C ASP A 63 0.69 10.42 -8.84
N MET A 64 -0.17 9.46 -8.47
CA MET A 64 -0.64 8.43 -9.40
C MET A 64 -2.05 8.76 -9.87
N GLY A 65 -2.23 9.98 -10.40
CA GLY A 65 -3.25 10.15 -11.42
C GLY A 65 -2.95 9.12 -12.51
N THR A 66 -3.86 8.18 -12.73
CA THR A 66 -3.87 7.42 -13.98
C THR A 66 -3.75 8.46 -15.10
N PRO A 67 -2.68 8.49 -15.91
CA PRO A 67 -2.60 9.44 -17.00
C PRO A 67 -3.81 9.17 -17.92
N GLY A 68 -4.80 10.08 -17.90
CA GLY A 68 -6.00 10.00 -18.73
C GLY A 68 -7.35 9.76 -18.04
N TYR A 69 -7.44 9.66 -16.70
CA TYR A 69 -8.76 9.56 -16.04
C TYR A 69 -9.27 10.92 -15.53
N SER A 70 -9.78 11.76 -16.44
CA SER A 70 -10.58 12.91 -16.04
C SER A 70 -11.93 12.42 -15.53
N ALA A 71 -12.25 12.69 -14.27
CA ALA A 71 -13.53 12.38 -13.63
C ALA A 71 -14.72 13.18 -14.20
N GLU A 72 -14.60 13.78 -15.39
CA GLU A 72 -15.64 14.59 -16.03
C GLU A 72 -16.50 13.81 -17.06
N GLY A 73 -16.25 12.51 -17.24
CA GLY A 73 -16.84 11.76 -18.37
C GLY A 73 -18.02 10.85 -18.08
N VAL A 74 -18.38 10.55 -16.83
CA VAL A 74 -19.42 9.54 -16.55
C VAL A 74 -20.79 10.21 -16.47
N ARG A 75 -21.40 10.49 -17.64
CA ARG A 75 -22.86 10.63 -17.71
C ARG A 75 -23.46 9.24 -17.72
N ILE A 76 -24.08 8.85 -16.61
CA ILE A 76 -24.97 7.69 -16.57
C ILE A 76 -26.25 8.10 -17.30
N PRO A 77 -26.63 7.49 -18.44
CA PRO A 77 -27.92 7.76 -19.03
C PRO A 77 -29.01 7.25 -18.08
N ALA A 78 -30.00 8.11 -17.82
CA ALA A 78 -31.18 7.73 -17.03
C ALA A 78 -31.90 6.57 -17.73
N VAL A 79 -32.17 5.50 -16.98
CA VAL A 79 -33.02 4.42 -17.43
C VAL A 79 -34.45 4.95 -17.55
N GLU A 80 -34.92 5.14 -18.79
CA GLU A 80 -36.33 5.41 -19.05
C GLU A 80 -37.10 4.09 -18.86
N GLN A 81 -38.04 4.09 -17.92
CA GLN A 81 -38.97 2.98 -17.73
C GLN A 81 -40.13 3.12 -18.73
N GLY A 82 -40.33 2.09 -19.54
CA GLY A 82 -41.49 1.88 -20.40
C GLY A 82 -41.75 0.39 -20.54
#